data_AF-A0AAD7FA10-F1
#
_entry.id   AF-A0AAD7FA10-F1
#
_cell.length_a   1.000
_cell.length_b   1.000
_cell.length_c   1.000
_cell.angle_alpha   90.00
_cell.angle_beta   90.00
_cell.angle_gamma   90.00
#
_symmetry.space_group_name_H-M   'P 1'
#
loop_
_entity.id
_entity.type
_entity.pdbx_description
1 polymer ?
#
loop_
_entity_poly.entity_id
_entity_poly.type
_entity_poly.pdbx_seq_one_letter_code
_entity_poly.pdbx_strand_id
1 'polypeptide(L)'
;MSMNGIALDKASLIALVLETFNLGVFTVMFGATLRVIHMKRVGRNPWLLPTLCLLWLLSMVHWIIDVVRAMDAFIDSPDGALVYYANVSNPLQAAKTAVYVTLTLTGDFFVIYRCYIVWNRSWFIVTLPCLLWLATGVVGYATTAAFLRTREGGIFLMALVPWVTSFICMTLSTNVVCTILIAYRILRARMEIHKSTSGNSLIYSALIIFLESAATYSSALVALVTVYLLSSNAQFIVLDMTAPLIGITFCMIILRIATADRNETALSNPTESINFCLTTVNVSRLVDVSGDGGESQSEYYGAESFGGIGSHGKVTEYHDAESVPSSVV
;
A
#
# COMPACT_ATOMS: atom_id res chain seq x y z
N MET A 1 38.69 21.12 3.64
CA MET A 1 37.97 22.08 2.79
C MET A 1 36.62 22.32 3.46
N SER A 2 36.51 23.37 4.28
CA SER A 2 35.35 23.63 5.14
C SER A 2 34.29 24.50 4.45
N MET A 3 33.06 24.42 4.99
CA MET A 3 31.98 25.41 4.99
C MET A 3 30.87 25.26 3.92
N ASN A 4 30.09 24.17 3.98
CA ASN A 4 28.63 24.19 3.68
C ASN A 4 27.91 22.84 3.96
N GLY A 5 28.59 21.84 4.54
CA GLY A 5 27.97 20.57 4.95
C GLY A 5 27.60 20.55 6.44
N ILE A 6 26.47 19.94 6.78
CA ILE A 6 26.07 19.67 8.16
C ILE A 6 27.08 18.68 8.77
N ALA A 7 27.60 18.96 9.97
CA ALA A 7 28.47 18.03 10.68
C ALA A 7 27.73 16.72 10.98
N LEU A 8 28.45 15.58 11.04
CA LEU A 8 27.84 14.25 11.11
C LEU A 8 27.00 14.05 12.37
N ASP A 9 27.56 14.40 13.52
CA ASP A 9 26.90 14.45 14.83
C ASP A 9 25.65 15.34 14.83
N LYS A 10 25.75 16.54 14.26
CA LYS A 10 24.63 17.47 14.14
C LYS A 10 23.53 16.93 13.21
N ALA A 11 23.92 16.29 12.10
CA ALA A 11 22.99 15.69 11.15
C ALA A 11 22.23 14.53 11.81
N SER A 12 22.92 13.65 12.56
CA SER A 12 22.30 12.54 13.29
C SER A 12 21.30 13.02 14.35
N LEU A 13 21.61 14.10 15.08
CA LEU A 13 20.68 14.66 16.08
C LEU A 13 19.43 15.28 15.42
N ILE A 14 19.61 16.01 14.31
CA ILE A 14 18.49 16.55 13.53
C ILE A 14 17.63 15.41 12.96
N ALA A 15 18.29 14.36 12.45
CA ALA A 15 17.62 13.18 11.90
C ALA A 15 16.73 12.51 12.96
N LEU A 16 17.26 12.26 14.16
CA LEU A 16 16.51 11.66 15.27
C LEU A 16 15.26 12.48 15.65
N VAL A 17 15.38 13.81 15.71
CA VAL A 17 14.25 14.70 16.06
C VAL A 17 13.15 14.63 14.98
N LEU A 18 13.54 14.71 13.70
CA LEU A 18 12.59 14.65 12.58
C LEU A 18 11.96 13.26 12.43
N GLU A 19 12.72 12.21 12.67
CA GLU A 19 12.21 10.85 12.72
C GLU A 19 11.19 10.68 13.84
N THR A 20 11.50 11.16 15.05
CA THR A 20 10.56 11.10 16.20
C THR A 20 9.24 11.82 15.88
N PHE A 21 9.31 12.98 15.24
CA PHE A 21 8.13 13.71 14.79
C PHE A 21 7.31 12.90 13.78
N ASN A 22 7.95 12.36 12.74
CA ASN A 22 7.28 11.56 11.72
C ASN A 22 6.71 10.25 12.30
N LEU A 23 7.40 9.62 13.25
CA LEU A 23 6.92 8.44 13.96
C LEU A 23 5.66 8.76 14.79
N GLY A 24 5.60 9.94 15.40
CA GLY A 24 4.40 10.44 16.06
C GLY A 24 3.22 10.57 15.10
N VAL A 25 3.43 11.21 13.94
CA VAL A 25 2.41 11.32 12.88
C VAL A 25 1.98 9.92 12.40
N PHE A 26 2.94 9.03 12.16
CA PHE A 26 2.66 7.67 11.73
C PHE A 26 1.84 6.90 12.77
N THR A 27 2.13 7.05 14.07
CA THR A 27 1.40 6.40 15.16
C THR A 27 -0.05 6.87 15.25
N VAL A 28 -0.31 8.17 15.07
CA VAL A 28 -1.68 8.70 15.00
C VAL A 28 -2.43 8.12 13.79
N MET A 29 -1.78 8.11 12.62
CA MET A 29 -2.37 7.53 11.41
C MET A 29 -2.59 6.02 11.54
N PHE A 30 -1.70 5.30 12.21
CA PHE A 30 -1.84 3.88 12.51
C PHE A 30 -3.10 3.61 13.33
N GLY A 31 -3.32 4.37 14.42
CA GLY A 31 -4.53 4.26 15.23
C GLY A 31 -5.82 4.57 14.44
N ALA A 32 -5.82 5.61 13.62
CA ALA A 32 -6.95 5.93 12.75
C ALA A 32 -7.23 4.81 11.73
N THR A 33 -6.18 4.24 11.14
CA THR A 33 -6.27 3.16 10.15
C THR A 33 -6.78 1.86 10.78
N LEU A 34 -6.30 1.51 11.97
CA LEU A 34 -6.80 0.37 12.74
C LEU A 34 -8.29 0.49 13.03
N ARG A 35 -8.73 1.66 13.49
CA ARG A 35 -10.16 1.93 13.77
C ARG A 35 -11.00 1.73 12.50
N VAL A 36 -10.52 2.22 11.37
CA VAL A 36 -11.18 2.07 10.07
C VAL A 36 -11.27 0.60 9.65
N ILE A 37 -10.15 -0.15 9.72
CA ILE A 37 -10.12 -1.59 9.38
C ILE A 37 -11.10 -2.37 10.25
N HIS A 38 -11.12 -2.09 11.56
CA HIS A 38 -11.97 -2.78 12.53
C HIS A 38 -13.46 -2.45 12.36
N MET A 39 -13.80 -1.17 12.15
CA MET A 39 -15.20 -0.72 12.06
C MET A 39 -15.86 -1.05 10.73
N LYS A 40 -15.15 -0.88 9.61
CA LYS A 40 -15.79 -0.92 8.29
C LYS A 40 -15.77 -2.31 7.63
N ARG A 41 -15.15 -3.32 8.25
CA ARG A 41 -14.77 -4.58 7.56
C ARG A 41 -14.27 -4.27 6.14
N VAL A 42 -13.41 -3.24 6.03
CA VAL A 42 -12.73 -2.82 4.78
C VAL A 42 -12.26 -4.14 4.20
N GLY A 43 -12.92 -4.55 3.10
CA GLY A 43 -13.16 -5.94 2.71
C GLY A 43 -12.01 -6.92 2.95
N ARG A 44 -12.37 -8.17 3.19
CA ARG A 44 -11.62 -9.31 3.76
C ARG A 44 -10.22 -9.59 3.17
N ASN A 45 -9.30 -8.62 3.14
CA ASN A 45 -7.93 -8.80 2.74
C ASN A 45 -7.09 -9.05 4.00
N PRO A 46 -6.74 -10.32 4.27
CA PRO A 46 -6.04 -10.69 5.49
C PRO A 46 -4.64 -10.08 5.56
N TRP A 47 -4.10 -9.52 4.48
CA TRP A 47 -2.74 -9.00 4.41
C TRP A 47 -2.60 -7.54 4.86
N LEU A 48 -3.69 -6.77 4.93
CA LEU A 48 -3.63 -5.34 5.26
C LEU A 48 -3.20 -5.09 6.71
N LEU A 49 -3.87 -5.73 7.67
CA LEU A 49 -3.57 -5.60 9.10
C LEU A 49 -2.14 -6.07 9.46
N PRO A 50 -1.67 -7.27 9.08
CA PRO A 50 -0.33 -7.70 9.43
C PRO A 50 0.74 -6.81 8.80
N THR A 51 0.55 -6.33 7.56
CA THR A 51 1.50 -5.40 6.92
C THR A 51 1.56 -4.07 7.67
N LEU A 52 0.40 -3.53 8.09
CA LEU A 52 0.33 -2.31 8.88
C LEU A 52 1.08 -2.44 10.21
N CYS A 53 0.80 -3.52 10.96
CA CYS A 53 1.46 -3.79 12.23
C CYS A 53 2.97 -4.01 12.05
N LEU A 54 3.37 -4.71 10.99
CA LEU A 54 4.78 -4.96 10.67
C LEU A 54 5.52 -3.66 10.36
N LEU A 55 4.96 -2.77 9.53
CA LEU A 55 5.56 -1.47 9.22
C LEU A 55 5.70 -0.59 10.47
N TRP A 56 4.68 -0.59 11.34
CA TRP A 56 4.73 0.16 12.61
C TRP A 56 5.79 -0.40 13.55
N LEU A 57 5.85 -1.72 13.73
CA LEU A 57 6.85 -2.37 14.57
C LEU A 57 8.27 -2.13 14.04
N LEU A 58 8.50 -2.28 12.74
CA LEU A 58 9.82 -2.02 12.13
C LEU A 58 10.22 -0.55 12.28
N SER A 59 9.29 0.39 12.15
CA SER A 59 9.56 1.83 12.36
C SER A 59 9.92 2.12 13.83
N MET A 60 9.24 1.48 14.78
CA MET A 60 9.57 1.59 16.20
C MET A 60 10.96 1.03 16.51
N VAL A 61 11.29 -0.14 15.95
CA VAL A 61 12.63 -0.75 16.12
C VAL A 61 13.71 0.14 15.52
N HIS A 62 13.49 0.70 14.32
CA HIS A 62 14.42 1.63 13.69
C HIS A 62 14.71 2.83 14.59
N TRP A 63 13.66 3.49 15.09
CA TRP A 63 13.78 4.62 16.00
C TRP A 63 14.47 4.27 17.33
N ILE A 64 14.16 3.12 17.93
CA ILE A 64 14.81 2.67 19.17
C ILE A 64 16.32 2.52 18.96
N ILE A 65 16.74 1.95 17.82
CA ILE A 65 18.16 1.83 17.49
C ILE A 65 18.80 3.22 17.39
N ASP A 66 18.13 4.19 16.78
CA ASP A 66 18.65 5.55 16.67
C ASP A 66 18.76 6.28 18.01
N VAL A 67 17.80 6.07 18.92
CA VAL A 67 17.89 6.59 20.30
C VAL A 67 19.08 5.98 21.03
N VAL A 68 19.24 4.66 21.00
CA VAL A 68 20.36 3.96 21.66
C VAL A 68 21.69 4.46 21.11
N ARG A 69 21.81 4.58 19.78
CA ARG A 69 23.02 5.10 19.15
C ARG A 69 23.31 6.55 19.51
N ALA A 70 22.29 7.38 19.68
CA ALA A 70 22.47 8.74 20.16
C ALA A 70 22.96 8.77 21.62
N MET A 71 22.41 7.92 22.49
CA MET A 71 22.91 7.79 23.86
C MET A 71 24.37 7.36 23.89
N ASP A 72 24.72 6.28 23.19
CA ASP A 72 26.10 5.79 23.11
C ASP A 72 27.07 6.85 22.56
N ALA A 73 26.65 7.58 21.52
CA ALA A 73 27.50 8.56 20.84
C ALA A 73 27.73 9.83 21.67
N PHE A 74 26.68 10.35 22.33
CA PHE A 74 26.74 11.64 23.03
C PHE A 74 27.05 11.53 24.52
N ILE A 75 26.74 10.40 25.16
CA ILE A 75 26.90 10.22 26.61
C ILE A 75 28.09 9.30 26.91
N ASP A 76 28.12 8.12 26.27
CA ASP A 76 29.02 7.04 26.70
C ASP A 76 30.35 6.98 25.94
N SER A 77 30.50 7.72 24.83
CA SER A 77 31.69 7.71 24.00
C SER A 77 32.74 8.74 24.45
N PRO A 78 33.89 8.31 25.04
CA PRO A 78 34.94 9.22 25.49
C PRO A 78 35.64 9.95 24.35
N ASP A 79 35.64 9.36 23.14
CA ASP A 79 36.24 9.93 21.93
C ASP A 79 35.30 10.92 21.19
N GLY A 80 34.07 11.09 21.69
CA GLY A 80 33.06 11.99 21.16
C GLY A 80 32.19 11.41 20.02
N ALA A 81 31.01 12.01 19.83
CA ALA A 81 29.98 11.52 18.91
C ALA A 81 30.43 11.39 17.45
N LEU A 82 31.31 12.29 16.98
CA LEU A 82 31.78 12.29 15.60
C LEU A 82 32.57 11.02 15.26
N VAL A 83 33.41 10.55 16.20
CA VAL A 83 34.20 9.32 16.02
C VAL A 83 33.29 8.09 16.03
N TYR A 84 32.30 8.06 16.93
CA TYR A 84 31.31 6.98 16.99
C TYR A 84 30.51 6.85 15.69
N TYR A 85 29.96 7.96 15.17
CA TYR A 85 29.18 7.93 13.93
C TYR A 85 30.03 7.71 12.68
N ALA A 86 31.32 8.06 12.69
CA ALA A 86 32.24 7.75 11.61
C ALA A 86 32.53 6.24 11.50
N ASN A 87 32.36 5.49 12.59
CA ASN A 87 32.56 4.04 12.61
C ASN A 87 31.36 3.27 12.04
N VAL A 88 31.38 3.06 10.72
CA VAL A 88 30.33 2.32 9.99
C VAL A 88 30.32 0.82 10.27
N SER A 89 31.38 0.28 10.85
CA SER A 89 31.49 -1.13 11.26
C SER A 89 30.72 -1.46 12.55
N ASN A 90 30.10 -0.46 13.18
CA ASN A 90 29.32 -0.70 14.39
C ASN A 90 28.14 -1.64 14.11
N PRO A 91 27.96 -2.73 14.87
CA PRO A 91 26.84 -3.66 14.68
C PRO A 91 25.47 -2.98 14.76
N LEU A 92 25.32 -1.88 15.52
CA LEU A 92 24.10 -1.10 15.58
C LEU A 92 23.81 -0.37 14.26
N GLN A 93 24.83 0.10 13.54
CA GLN A 93 24.66 0.67 12.20
C GLN A 93 24.19 -0.39 11.21
N ALA A 94 24.76 -1.60 11.27
CA ALA A 94 24.32 -2.71 10.43
C ALA A 94 22.88 -3.13 10.76
N ALA A 95 22.52 -3.21 12.05
CA ALA A 95 21.17 -3.51 12.48
C ALA A 95 20.16 -2.46 12.00
N LYS A 96 20.48 -1.16 12.12
CA LYS A 96 19.67 -0.05 11.58
C LYS A 96 19.43 -0.22 10.08
N THR A 97 20.51 -0.43 9.31
CA THR A 97 20.41 -0.64 7.86
C THR A 97 19.56 -1.87 7.52
N ALA A 98 19.72 -2.99 8.24
CA ALA A 98 18.93 -4.20 8.03
C ALA A 98 17.43 -3.94 8.24
N VAL A 99 17.07 -3.26 9.34
CA VAL A 99 15.68 -2.89 9.64
C VAL A 99 15.13 -1.97 8.55
N TYR A 100 15.89 -0.97 8.11
CA TYR A 100 15.50 -0.07 7.02
C TYR A 100 15.25 -0.82 5.70
N VAL A 101 16.12 -1.78 5.36
CA VAL A 101 15.95 -2.66 4.19
C VAL A 101 14.68 -3.49 4.32
N THR A 102 14.43 -4.12 5.47
CA THR A 102 13.20 -4.90 5.69
C THR A 102 11.94 -4.03 5.60
N LEU A 103 12.01 -2.80 6.13
CA LEU A 103 10.93 -1.83 6.09
C LEU A 103 10.62 -1.40 4.64
N THR A 104 11.66 -1.09 3.86
CA THR A 104 11.56 -0.78 2.43
C THR A 104 10.97 -1.94 1.63
N LEU A 105 11.47 -3.16 1.85
CA LEU A 105 10.95 -4.36 1.19
C LEU A 105 9.48 -4.62 1.51
N THR A 106 9.06 -4.37 2.75
CA THR A 106 7.66 -4.51 3.16
C THR A 106 6.77 -3.49 2.46
N GLY A 107 7.24 -2.23 2.36
CA GLY A 107 6.55 -1.17 1.63
C GLY A 107 6.41 -1.48 0.14
N ASP A 108 7.51 -1.84 -0.51
CA ASP A 108 7.55 -2.16 -1.94
C ASP A 108 6.70 -3.40 -2.27
N PHE A 109 6.75 -4.44 -1.42
CA PHE A 109 5.91 -5.62 -1.57
C PHE A 109 4.42 -5.26 -1.60
N PHE A 110 3.99 -4.34 -0.74
CA PHE A 110 2.60 -3.89 -0.73
C PHE A 110 2.21 -3.13 -2.01
N VAL A 111 3.11 -2.33 -2.57
CA VAL A 111 2.89 -1.64 -3.86
C VAL A 111 2.73 -2.67 -4.99
N ILE A 112 3.58 -3.69 -5.02
CA ILE A 112 3.54 -4.79 -5.99
C ILE A 112 2.25 -5.61 -5.83
N TYR A 113 1.90 -5.98 -4.60
CA TYR A 113 0.68 -6.72 -4.29
C TYR A 113 -0.58 -5.97 -4.75
N ARG A 114 -0.60 -4.65 -4.61
CA ARG A 114 -1.69 -3.82 -5.14
C ARG A 114 -1.72 -3.83 -6.66
N CYS A 115 -0.58 -3.69 -7.33
CA CYS A 115 -0.48 -3.81 -8.78
C CYS A 115 -1.04 -5.16 -9.26
N TYR A 116 -0.71 -6.24 -8.55
CA TYR A 116 -1.22 -7.58 -8.84
C TYR A 116 -2.75 -7.69 -8.74
N ILE A 117 -3.36 -7.10 -7.72
CA ILE A 117 -4.83 -7.09 -7.59
C ILE A 117 -5.48 -6.26 -8.71
N VAL A 118 -4.95 -5.08 -9.00
CA VAL A 118 -5.50 -4.16 -10.02
C VAL A 118 -5.47 -4.79 -11.42
N TRP A 119 -4.48 -5.64 -11.70
CA TRP A 119 -4.35 -6.40 -12.93
C TRP A 119 -5.06 -7.75 -12.91
N ASN A 120 -6.08 -7.92 -12.06
CA ASN A 120 -6.88 -9.14 -11.94
C ASN A 120 -6.01 -10.40 -11.76
N ARG A 121 -4.99 -10.33 -10.90
CA ARG A 121 -4.10 -11.44 -10.57
C ARG A 121 -3.23 -11.97 -11.75
N SER A 122 -2.99 -11.12 -12.75
CA SER A 122 -2.06 -11.41 -13.84
C SER A 122 -0.60 -11.40 -13.35
N TRP A 123 0.03 -12.57 -13.30
CA TRP A 123 1.43 -12.70 -12.91
C TRP A 123 2.39 -12.11 -13.96
N PHE A 124 2.04 -12.16 -15.25
CA PHE A 124 2.90 -11.73 -16.35
C PHE A 124 3.42 -10.30 -16.18
N ILE A 125 2.54 -9.40 -15.74
CA ILE A 125 2.83 -7.96 -15.63
C ILE A 125 3.62 -7.62 -14.37
N VAL A 126 3.45 -8.43 -13.33
CA VAL A 126 4.04 -8.23 -12.01
C VAL A 126 5.43 -8.87 -11.90
N THR A 127 5.80 -9.73 -12.87
CA THR A 127 7.13 -10.37 -12.92
C THR A 127 8.27 -9.36 -12.84
N LEU A 128 8.19 -8.26 -13.59
CA LEU A 128 9.24 -7.24 -13.64
C LEU A 128 9.40 -6.49 -12.31
N PRO A 129 8.34 -5.93 -11.69
CA PRO A 129 8.42 -5.38 -10.33
C PRO A 129 8.90 -6.38 -9.28
N CYS A 130 8.48 -7.64 -9.34
CA CYS A 130 8.95 -8.69 -8.43
C CYS A 130 10.45 -8.95 -8.58
N LEU A 131 10.97 -8.96 -9.81
CA LEU A 131 12.39 -9.16 -10.06
C LEU A 131 13.22 -8.00 -9.49
N LEU A 132 12.76 -6.75 -9.70
CA LEU A 132 13.39 -5.56 -9.13
C LEU A 132 13.36 -5.58 -7.59
N TRP A 133 12.26 -6.03 -7.00
CA TRP A 133 12.12 -6.17 -5.55
C TRP A 133 13.07 -7.22 -4.95
N LEU A 134 13.19 -8.39 -5.60
CA LEU A 134 14.16 -9.41 -5.20
C LEU A 134 15.60 -8.89 -5.30
N ALA A 135 15.93 -8.21 -6.40
CA ALA A 135 17.24 -7.58 -6.57
C ALA A 135 17.50 -6.52 -5.49
N THR A 136 16.50 -5.70 -5.16
CA THR A 136 16.58 -4.69 -4.08
C THR A 136 16.89 -5.35 -2.74
N GLY A 137 16.26 -6.49 -2.43
CA GLY A 137 16.54 -7.23 -1.20
C GLY A 137 17.96 -7.77 -1.14
N VAL A 138 18.41 -8.42 -2.22
CA VAL A 138 19.79 -8.94 -2.31
C VAL A 138 20.81 -7.81 -2.14
N VAL A 139 20.64 -6.70 -2.86
CA VAL A 139 21.55 -5.54 -2.79
C VAL A 139 21.52 -4.90 -1.40
N GLY A 140 20.34 -4.75 -0.78
CA GLY A 140 20.19 -4.15 0.55
C GLY A 140 20.88 -4.97 1.66
N TYR A 141 20.66 -6.28 1.69
CA TYR A 141 21.32 -7.15 2.66
C TYR A 141 22.82 -7.30 2.37
N ALA A 142 23.23 -7.33 1.10
CA ALA A 142 24.65 -7.31 0.73
C ALA A 142 25.34 -6.02 1.19
N THR A 143 24.67 -4.87 1.08
CA THR A 143 25.16 -3.58 1.61
C THR A 143 25.36 -3.65 3.12
N THR A 144 24.41 -4.26 3.84
CA THR A 144 24.51 -4.46 5.29
C THR A 144 25.71 -5.33 5.66
N ALA A 145 25.92 -6.43 4.92
CA ALA A 145 27.09 -7.29 5.11
C ALA A 145 28.41 -6.59 4.75
N ALA A 146 28.40 -5.70 3.76
CA ALA A 146 29.56 -4.91 3.39
C ALA A 146 29.95 -3.91 4.49
N PHE A 147 28.98 -3.27 5.17
CA PHE A 147 29.25 -2.39 6.30
C PHE A 147 29.99 -3.11 7.44
N LEU A 148 29.57 -4.33 7.78
CA LEU A 148 30.24 -5.15 8.82
C LEU A 148 31.68 -5.56 8.47
N ARG A 149 32.05 -5.57 7.18
CA ARG A 149 33.39 -5.95 6.72
C ARG A 149 34.32 -4.74 6.54
N THR A 150 33.76 -3.54 6.48
CA THR A 150 34.51 -2.31 6.16
C THR A 150 35.06 -1.70 7.43
N ARG A 151 36.29 -2.06 7.79
CA ARG A 151 36.96 -1.59 9.03
C ARG A 151 37.43 -0.14 8.97
N GLU A 152 37.65 0.41 7.78
CA GLU A 152 38.16 1.77 7.59
C GLU A 152 37.40 2.51 6.48
N GLY A 153 36.91 3.71 6.81
CA GLY A 153 36.23 4.65 5.91
C GLY A 153 34.71 4.73 6.13
N GLY A 154 34.15 5.92 5.87
CA GLY A 154 32.74 6.22 6.11
C GLY A 154 31.79 5.65 5.05
N ILE A 155 30.49 5.89 5.20
CA ILE A 155 29.46 5.38 4.28
C ILE A 155 29.58 5.87 2.83
N PHE A 156 30.36 6.93 2.60
CA PHE A 156 30.65 7.48 1.26
C PHE A 156 31.86 6.85 0.58
N LEU A 157 32.40 5.75 1.10
CA LEU A 157 33.46 5.02 0.43
C LEU A 157 33.05 4.67 -1.01
N MET A 158 33.95 4.88 -1.96
CA MET A 158 33.72 4.57 -3.38
C MET A 158 33.26 3.12 -3.61
N ALA A 159 33.67 2.20 -2.73
CA ALA A 159 33.24 0.80 -2.78
C ALA A 159 31.76 0.58 -2.42
N LEU A 160 31.16 1.45 -1.60
CA LEU A 160 29.77 1.36 -1.10
C LEU A 160 28.79 2.18 -1.95
N VAL A 161 29.27 3.22 -2.64
CA VAL A 161 28.46 4.09 -3.50
C VAL A 161 27.61 3.31 -4.52
N PRO A 162 28.15 2.33 -5.28
CA PRO A 162 27.35 1.57 -6.22
C PRO A 162 26.23 0.77 -5.55
N TRP A 163 26.52 0.14 -4.41
CA TRP A 163 25.54 -0.69 -3.69
C TRP A 163 24.35 0.12 -3.20
N VAL A 164 24.61 1.23 -2.50
CA VAL A 164 23.56 2.10 -1.95
C VAL A 164 22.78 2.78 -3.08
N THR A 165 23.47 3.28 -4.12
CA THR A 165 22.80 3.93 -5.25
C THR A 165 21.92 2.94 -6.01
N SER A 166 22.41 1.73 -6.28
CA SER A 166 21.61 0.67 -6.91
C SER A 166 20.39 0.31 -6.07
N PHE A 167 20.53 0.19 -4.75
CA PHE A 167 19.40 -0.05 -3.84
C PHE A 167 18.31 1.03 -3.99
N ILE A 168 18.67 2.31 -3.90
CA ILE A 168 17.71 3.43 -3.99
C ILE A 168 17.08 3.50 -5.39
N CYS A 169 17.87 3.33 -6.45
CA CYS A 169 17.37 3.36 -7.83
C CYS A 169 16.42 2.19 -8.14
N MET A 170 16.68 0.99 -7.60
CA MET A 170 15.82 -0.17 -7.81
C MET A 170 14.47 -0.02 -7.08
N THR A 171 14.47 0.47 -5.84
CA THR A 171 13.20 0.74 -5.13
C THR A 171 12.41 1.86 -5.83
N LEU A 172 13.08 2.94 -6.26
CA LEU A 172 12.44 4.01 -7.03
C LEU A 172 11.85 3.49 -8.33
N SER A 173 12.60 2.68 -9.08
CA SER A 173 12.14 2.09 -10.34
C SER A 173 10.94 1.17 -10.11
N THR A 174 10.97 0.35 -9.06
CA THR A 174 9.85 -0.53 -8.68
C THR A 174 8.59 0.29 -8.42
N ASN A 175 8.70 1.36 -7.63
CA ASN A 175 7.59 2.25 -7.31
C ASN A 175 7.03 2.97 -8.55
N VAL A 176 7.90 3.50 -9.40
CA VAL A 176 7.50 4.18 -10.65
C VAL A 176 6.81 3.22 -11.60
N VAL A 177 7.39 2.03 -11.85
CA VAL A 177 6.80 1.02 -12.73
C VAL A 177 5.43 0.58 -12.21
N CYS A 178 5.32 0.23 -10.92
CA CYS A 178 4.03 -0.13 -10.34
C CYS A 178 3.00 1.00 -10.45
N THR A 179 3.42 2.25 -10.22
CA THR A 179 2.53 3.41 -10.32
C THR A 179 2.02 3.62 -11.75
N ILE A 180 2.90 3.52 -12.74
CA ILE A 180 2.52 3.61 -14.17
C ILE A 180 1.56 2.48 -14.54
N LEU A 181 1.86 1.24 -14.12
CA LEU A 181 1.01 0.08 -14.40
C LEU A 181 -0.38 0.22 -13.77
N ILE A 182 -0.47 0.73 -12.53
CA ILE A 182 -1.74 0.99 -11.85
C ILE A 182 -2.50 2.10 -12.58
N ALA A 183 -1.86 3.24 -12.86
CA ALA A 183 -2.48 4.35 -13.55
C ALA A 183 -3.00 3.95 -14.95
N TYR A 184 -2.19 3.24 -15.74
CA TYR A 184 -2.57 2.75 -17.05
C TYR A 184 -3.79 1.83 -17.00
N ARG A 185 -3.80 0.86 -16.07
CA ARG A 185 -4.92 -0.08 -15.93
C ARG A 185 -6.21 0.62 -15.54
N ILE A 186 -6.14 1.60 -14.64
CA ILE A 186 -7.28 2.41 -14.22
C ILE A 186 -7.82 3.24 -15.39
N LEU A 187 -6.94 3.90 -16.16
CA LEU A 187 -7.34 4.68 -17.34
C LEU A 187 -7.93 3.81 -18.44
N ARG A 188 -7.41 2.61 -18.65
CA ARG A 188 -7.98 1.65 -19.59
C ARG A 188 -9.36 1.17 -19.15
N ALA A 189 -9.52 0.83 -17.87
CA ALA A 189 -10.82 0.45 -17.31
C ALA A 189 -11.86 1.56 -17.52
N ARG A 190 -11.47 2.84 -17.39
CA ARG A 190 -12.34 3.98 -17.72
C ARG A 190 -12.79 3.96 -19.19
N MET A 191 -11.87 3.75 -20.13
CA MET A 191 -12.20 3.73 -21.56
C MET A 191 -13.20 2.61 -21.90
N GLU A 192 -13.14 1.48 -21.17
CA GLU A 192 -14.06 0.36 -21.33
C GLU A 192 -15.45 0.64 -20.70
N ILE A 193 -15.54 1.53 -19.71
CA ILE A 193 -16.77 1.88 -18.96
C ILE A 193 -17.52 3.09 -19.56
N HIS A 194 -17.10 3.60 -20.74
CA HIS A 194 -17.58 4.86 -21.34
C HIS A 194 -19.09 4.95 -21.69
N LYS A 195 -19.94 4.01 -21.26
CA LYS A 195 -21.40 4.02 -21.38
C LYS A 195 -22.19 4.47 -20.13
N SER A 196 -21.57 4.73 -18.96
CA SER A 196 -22.34 5.16 -17.77
C SER A 196 -21.68 6.33 -17.01
N THR A 197 -22.40 7.46 -16.96
CA THR A 197 -21.94 8.78 -16.48
C THR A 197 -21.60 8.83 -14.98
N SER A 198 -22.06 7.88 -14.16
CA SER A 198 -21.93 7.95 -12.69
C SER A 198 -20.61 7.40 -12.13
N GLY A 199 -19.95 6.45 -12.81
CA GLY A 199 -18.74 5.77 -12.30
C GLY A 199 -17.42 6.54 -12.43
N ASN A 200 -17.42 7.71 -13.09
CA ASN A 200 -16.19 8.43 -13.42
C ASN A 200 -15.50 9.06 -12.20
N SER A 201 -16.24 9.63 -11.24
CA SER A 201 -15.65 10.40 -10.13
C SER A 201 -14.83 9.55 -9.15
N LEU A 202 -15.25 8.30 -8.91
CA LEU A 202 -14.60 7.37 -7.98
C LEU A 202 -13.26 6.86 -8.54
N ILE A 203 -13.24 6.51 -9.82
CA ILE A 203 -12.04 6.05 -10.53
C ILE A 203 -10.97 7.15 -10.54
N TYR A 204 -11.37 8.41 -10.79
CA TYR A 204 -10.48 9.56 -10.72
C TYR A 204 -9.96 9.82 -9.30
N SER A 205 -10.85 9.77 -8.30
CA SER A 205 -10.45 9.96 -6.90
C SER A 205 -9.43 8.90 -6.46
N ALA A 206 -9.69 7.62 -6.77
CA ALA A 206 -8.76 6.53 -6.48
C ALA A 206 -7.40 6.74 -7.15
N LEU A 207 -7.38 7.10 -8.45
CA LEU A 207 -6.15 7.38 -9.19
C LEU A 207 -5.33 8.52 -8.56
N ILE A 208 -5.98 9.63 -8.18
CA ILE A 208 -5.32 10.77 -7.54
C ILE A 208 -4.71 10.36 -6.20
N ILE A 209 -5.45 9.62 -5.38
CA ILE A 209 -4.98 9.11 -4.09
C ILE A 209 -3.70 8.27 -4.26
N PHE A 210 -3.67 7.41 -5.28
CA PHE A 210 -2.51 6.57 -5.55
C PHE A 210 -1.31 7.39 -6.04
N LEU A 211 -1.53 8.32 -6.97
CA LEU A 211 -0.47 9.18 -7.50
C LEU A 211 0.13 10.07 -6.41
N GLU A 212 -0.69 10.65 -5.53
CA GLU A 212 -0.22 11.51 -4.45
C GLU A 212 0.65 10.75 -3.45
N SER A 213 0.24 9.54 -3.08
CA SER A 213 1.00 8.68 -2.17
C SER A 213 2.30 8.19 -2.81
N ALA A 214 2.27 7.81 -4.09
CA ALA A 214 3.44 7.39 -4.84
C ALA A 214 4.44 8.54 -5.07
N ALA A 215 3.93 9.74 -5.36
CA ALA A 215 4.75 10.94 -5.51
C ALA A 215 5.43 11.32 -4.19
N THR A 216 4.71 11.24 -3.07
CA THR A 216 5.27 11.50 -1.74
C THR A 216 6.46 10.58 -1.46
N TYR A 217 6.31 9.26 -1.63
CA TYR A 217 7.41 8.33 -1.39
C TYR A 217 8.55 8.48 -2.40
N SER A 218 8.24 8.59 -3.70
CA SER A 218 9.24 8.75 -4.75
C SER A 218 10.05 10.03 -4.59
N SER A 219 9.43 11.13 -4.16
CA SER A 219 10.12 12.40 -3.91
C SER A 219 11.16 12.27 -2.80
N ALA A 220 10.85 11.50 -1.75
CA ALA A 220 11.78 11.25 -0.66
C ALA A 220 12.96 10.35 -1.09
N LEU A 221 12.70 9.33 -1.93
CA LEU A 221 13.76 8.51 -2.53
C LEU A 221 14.67 9.32 -3.47
N VAL A 222 14.09 10.22 -4.27
CA VAL A 222 14.86 11.14 -5.14
C VAL A 222 15.69 12.11 -4.30
N ALA A 223 15.13 12.65 -3.22
CA ALA A 223 15.89 13.48 -2.29
C ALA A 223 17.05 12.68 -1.68
N LEU A 224 16.81 11.44 -1.26
CA LEU A 224 17.81 10.56 -0.65
C LEU A 224 18.97 10.26 -1.60
N VAL A 225 18.70 9.84 -2.83
CA VAL A 225 19.77 9.57 -3.82
C VAL A 225 20.53 10.86 -4.16
N THR A 226 19.85 12.00 -4.23
CA THR A 226 20.49 13.29 -4.54
C THR A 226 21.48 13.69 -3.45
N VAL A 227 21.07 13.68 -2.18
CA VAL A 227 21.98 14.02 -1.06
C VAL A 227 23.11 13.01 -0.90
N TYR A 228 22.85 11.74 -1.24
CA TYR A 228 23.87 10.69 -1.24
C TYR A 228 24.96 10.93 -2.30
N LEU A 229 24.56 11.21 -3.54
CA LEU A 229 25.50 11.48 -4.64
C LEU A 229 26.31 12.76 -4.42
N LEU A 230 25.72 13.75 -3.73
CA LEU A 230 26.43 14.96 -3.29
C LEU A 230 27.39 14.71 -2.11
N SER A 231 27.49 13.46 -1.62
CA SER A 231 28.31 13.09 -0.47
C SER A 231 28.01 13.93 0.79
N SER A 232 26.73 14.28 0.99
CA SER A 232 26.28 15.14 2.09
C SER A 232 25.74 14.33 3.26
N ASN A 233 26.12 14.71 4.48
CA ASN A 233 25.59 14.11 5.72
C ASN A 233 24.06 14.34 5.86
N ALA A 234 23.45 15.19 5.04
CA ALA A 234 22.00 15.29 4.95
C ALA A 234 21.32 13.96 4.57
N GLN A 235 22.06 12.99 4.01
CA GLN A 235 21.50 11.65 3.74
C GLN A 235 20.92 10.98 4.98
N PHE A 236 21.52 11.16 6.16
CA PHE A 236 21.04 10.52 7.39
C PHE A 236 19.68 11.10 7.78
N ILE A 237 19.53 12.42 7.63
CA ILE A 237 18.27 13.11 7.88
C ILE A 237 17.17 12.58 6.95
N VAL A 238 17.45 12.50 5.65
CA VAL A 238 16.45 12.05 4.68
C VAL A 238 16.12 10.57 4.87
N LEU A 239 17.11 9.72 5.18
CA LEU A 239 16.91 8.29 5.43
C LEU A 239 16.07 8.02 6.68
N ASP A 240 16.34 8.73 7.77
CA ASP A 240 15.60 8.54 9.01
C ASP A 240 14.17 9.09 8.89
N MET A 241 13.97 10.11 8.06
CA MET A 241 12.64 10.57 7.69
C MET A 241 11.89 9.58 6.79
N THR A 242 12.57 8.85 5.88
CA THR A 242 11.90 7.92 4.96
C THR A 242 11.36 6.68 5.65
N ALA A 243 11.97 6.22 6.74
CA ALA A 243 11.51 5.05 7.49
C ALA A 243 10.02 5.16 7.94
N PRO A 244 9.60 6.14 8.75
CA PRO A 244 8.19 6.33 9.08
C PRO A 244 7.34 6.78 7.88
N LEU A 245 7.92 7.44 6.86
CA LEU A 245 7.19 7.89 5.67
C LEU A 245 6.59 6.72 4.87
N ILE A 246 7.28 5.58 4.79
CA ILE A 246 6.77 4.36 4.14
C ILE A 246 5.48 3.90 4.83
N GLY A 247 5.44 3.94 6.16
CA GLY A 247 4.24 3.65 6.93
C GLY A 247 3.12 4.70 6.76
N ILE A 248 3.49 5.98 6.73
CA ILE A 248 2.55 7.09 6.52
C ILE A 248 1.85 6.96 5.16
N THR A 249 2.60 6.73 4.08
CA THR A 249 2.03 6.57 2.73
C THR A 249 1.11 5.36 2.66
N PHE A 250 1.48 4.25 3.30
CA PHE A 250 0.61 3.08 3.46
C PHE A 250 -0.73 3.45 4.15
N CYS A 251 -0.69 4.17 5.26
CA CYS A 251 -1.90 4.63 5.97
C CYS A 251 -2.73 5.61 5.13
N MET A 252 -2.09 6.55 4.41
CA MET A 252 -2.78 7.51 3.54
C MET A 252 -3.68 6.80 2.52
N ILE A 253 -3.17 5.74 1.91
CA ILE A 253 -3.90 4.95 0.91
C ILE A 253 -5.14 4.31 1.55
N ILE A 254 -4.99 3.64 2.69
CA ILE A 254 -6.11 2.95 3.35
C ILE A 254 -7.18 3.94 3.82
N LEU A 255 -6.77 5.00 4.51
CA LEU A 255 -7.70 6.00 5.05
C LEU A 255 -8.49 6.68 3.93
N ARG A 256 -7.82 7.03 2.81
CA ARG A 256 -8.47 7.71 1.69
C ARG A 256 -9.43 6.80 0.93
N ILE A 257 -9.09 5.52 0.74
CA ILE A 257 -10.03 4.52 0.19
C ILE A 257 -11.25 4.40 1.09
N ALA A 258 -11.05 4.30 2.40
CA ALA A 258 -12.14 4.19 3.35
C ALA A 258 -13.02 5.46 3.42
N THR A 259 -12.48 6.65 3.17
CA THR A 259 -13.29 7.87 3.07
C THR A 259 -14.07 7.96 1.75
N ALA A 260 -13.49 7.53 0.63
CA ALA A 260 -14.17 7.54 -0.67
C ALA A 260 -15.43 6.66 -0.65
N ASP A 261 -15.32 5.47 -0.07
CA ASP A 261 -16.42 4.54 0.21
C ASP A 261 -17.55 5.14 1.07
N ARG A 262 -17.18 6.01 2.01
CA ARG A 262 -18.10 6.68 2.94
C ARG A 262 -18.95 7.74 2.26
N ASN A 263 -18.33 8.51 1.35
CA ASN A 263 -19.03 9.52 0.58
C ASN A 263 -19.99 8.90 -0.43
N GLU A 264 -19.68 7.71 -0.93
CA GLU A 264 -20.56 6.95 -1.82
C GLU A 264 -21.78 6.39 -1.09
N THR A 265 -21.59 5.71 0.05
CA THR A 265 -22.69 5.20 0.87
C THR A 265 -23.60 6.31 1.44
N ALA A 266 -23.08 7.53 1.62
CA ALA A 266 -23.90 8.67 2.01
C ALA A 266 -24.73 9.25 0.84
N LEU A 267 -24.36 8.95 -0.41
CA LEU A 267 -25.01 9.47 -1.62
C LEU A 267 -26.01 8.47 -2.23
N SER A 268 -25.90 7.17 -1.92
CA SER A 268 -26.85 6.11 -2.31
C SER A 268 -27.73 5.64 -1.12
N ASN A 269 -29.05 5.62 -1.28
CA ASN A 269 -30.02 5.09 -0.29
C ASN A 269 -29.74 3.62 0.16
N PRO A 270 -30.28 3.16 1.32
CA PRO A 270 -29.66 2.11 2.16
C PRO A 270 -29.86 0.64 1.77
N THR A 271 -30.32 0.28 0.57
CA THR A 271 -30.87 -1.08 0.36
C THR A 271 -30.08 -2.03 -0.55
N GLU A 272 -28.98 -1.60 -1.18
CA GLU A 272 -28.13 -2.54 -1.93
C GLU A 272 -26.64 -2.25 -1.69
N SER A 273 -26.13 -2.68 -0.54
CA SER A 273 -24.69 -2.69 -0.26
C SER A 273 -24.02 -3.86 -1.01
N ILE A 274 -23.71 -3.61 -2.28
CA ILE A 274 -22.95 -4.52 -3.16
C ILE A 274 -21.51 -4.66 -2.65
N ASN A 275 -21.03 -5.90 -2.64
CA ASN A 275 -19.70 -6.42 -2.28
C ASN A 275 -18.50 -5.80 -3.04
N PHE A 276 -18.37 -4.47 -3.11
CA PHE A 276 -17.41 -3.84 -4.02
C PHE A 276 -16.18 -3.19 -3.37
N CYS A 277 -16.17 -2.95 -2.06
CA CYS A 277 -15.16 -2.04 -1.49
C CYS A 277 -13.86 -2.67 -0.99
N LEU A 278 -13.47 -3.89 -1.41
CA LEU A 278 -12.04 -4.26 -1.27
C LEU A 278 -11.49 -5.36 -2.15
N THR A 279 -12.25 -5.76 -3.15
CA THR A 279 -11.71 -6.63 -4.16
C THR A 279 -12.37 -6.17 -5.42
N THR A 280 -11.56 -5.98 -6.45
CA THR A 280 -12.02 -5.82 -7.82
C THR A 280 -12.73 -4.51 -8.16
N VAL A 281 -11.99 -3.60 -8.81
CA VAL A 281 -12.44 -3.18 -10.15
C VAL A 281 -12.39 -4.46 -11.02
N ASN A 282 -13.41 -5.32 -10.92
CA ASN A 282 -13.56 -6.48 -11.80
C ASN A 282 -14.15 -5.93 -13.08
N VAL A 283 -13.27 -5.48 -13.97
CA VAL A 283 -13.68 -5.01 -15.30
C VAL A 283 -14.43 -6.11 -16.06
N SER A 284 -14.14 -7.39 -15.77
CA SER A 284 -14.83 -8.56 -16.34
C SER A 284 -16.32 -8.65 -16.00
N ARG A 285 -16.76 -8.20 -14.82
CA ARG A 285 -18.20 -8.27 -14.47
C ARG A 285 -19.05 -7.21 -15.16
N LEU A 286 -18.45 -6.12 -15.65
CA LEU A 286 -19.15 -5.09 -16.42
C LEU A 286 -19.35 -5.50 -17.89
N VAL A 287 -18.58 -6.46 -18.39
CA VAL A 287 -18.75 -7.03 -19.72
C VAL A 287 -19.89 -8.06 -19.74
N ASP A 288 -20.01 -8.90 -18.71
CA ASP A 288 -21.09 -9.91 -18.64
C ASP A 288 -22.49 -9.29 -18.46
N VAL A 289 -22.59 -8.14 -17.79
CA VAL A 289 -23.87 -7.41 -17.65
C VAL A 289 -24.30 -6.72 -18.95
N SER A 290 -23.35 -6.46 -19.86
CA SER A 290 -23.66 -5.87 -21.17
C SER A 290 -23.91 -6.91 -22.27
N GLY A 291 -23.84 -8.22 -21.94
CA GLY A 291 -24.01 -9.34 -22.87
C GLY A 291 -25.42 -9.95 -22.93
N ASP A 292 -26.33 -9.60 -22.01
CA ASP A 292 -27.69 -10.18 -21.96
C ASP A 292 -28.78 -9.20 -22.44
N GLY A 293 -28.38 -8.19 -23.20
CA GLY A 293 -29.26 -7.13 -23.69
C GLY A 293 -29.44 -7.20 -25.20
N GLY A 294 -30.13 -8.23 -25.70
CA GLY A 294 -30.71 -8.17 -27.04
C GLY A 294 -30.87 -9.51 -27.73
N GLU A 295 -32.05 -10.12 -27.58
CA GLU A 295 -32.77 -10.71 -28.71
C GLU A 295 -34.26 -10.82 -28.34
N SER A 296 -35.09 -10.05 -29.05
CA SER A 296 -36.54 -10.19 -29.02
C SER A 296 -37.02 -10.27 -30.47
N GLN A 297 -37.98 -11.19 -30.68
CA GLN A 297 -38.80 -11.47 -31.86
C GLN A 297 -38.21 -12.40 -32.93
N SER A 298 -38.85 -13.56 -33.11
CA SER A 298 -40.04 -13.65 -33.97
C SER A 298 -40.69 -15.04 -33.90
N GLU A 299 -42.03 -15.02 -33.92
CA GLU A 299 -42.90 -16.17 -34.18
C GLU A 299 -42.55 -16.88 -35.49
N TYR A 300 -42.61 -18.21 -35.47
CA TYR A 300 -42.87 -19.01 -36.67
C TYR A 300 -43.81 -20.17 -36.36
N TYR A 301 -44.82 -20.29 -37.21
CA TYR A 301 -45.89 -21.30 -37.23
C TYR A 301 -45.39 -22.72 -37.50
N GLY A 302 -46.07 -23.71 -36.89
CA GLY A 302 -46.49 -24.93 -37.60
C GLY A 302 -46.01 -26.30 -37.10
N ALA A 303 -47.00 -27.17 -36.87
CA ALA A 303 -46.98 -28.65 -36.94
C ALA A 303 -46.22 -29.41 -35.84
N GLU A 304 -46.61 -30.60 -35.37
CA GLU A 304 -47.86 -31.37 -35.31
C GLU A 304 -47.51 -32.60 -34.44
N SER A 305 -48.52 -33.13 -33.74
CA SER A 305 -48.71 -34.56 -33.45
C SER A 305 -48.13 -35.23 -32.17
N PHE A 306 -49.07 -35.93 -31.50
CA PHE A 306 -49.01 -37.12 -30.61
C PHE A 306 -48.20 -37.07 -29.30
N GLY A 307 -48.71 -37.46 -28.12
CA GLY A 307 -49.99 -38.07 -27.70
C GLY A 307 -49.83 -38.65 -26.29
N GLY A 308 -50.93 -38.86 -25.54
CA GLY A 308 -50.95 -39.79 -24.40
C GLY A 308 -51.52 -39.31 -23.05
N ILE A 309 -52.85 -39.39 -22.91
CA ILE A 309 -53.63 -40.08 -21.86
C ILE A 309 -53.29 -39.85 -20.36
N GLY A 310 -54.31 -39.47 -19.58
CA GLY A 310 -54.42 -39.87 -18.17
C GLY A 310 -55.36 -39.01 -17.30
N SER A 311 -56.62 -39.44 -17.15
CA SER A 311 -57.63 -38.83 -16.27
C SER A 311 -57.56 -39.32 -14.82
N HIS A 312 -57.89 -38.47 -13.84
CA HIS A 312 -58.62 -38.73 -12.59
C HIS A 312 -58.58 -37.41 -11.79
N GLY A 313 -59.63 -36.82 -11.20
CA GLY A 313 -60.93 -37.30 -10.79
C GLY A 313 -61.06 -37.15 -9.25
N LYS A 314 -62.03 -36.32 -8.82
CA LYS A 314 -62.61 -36.08 -7.46
C LYS A 314 -62.24 -34.71 -6.84
N VAL A 315 -63.15 -33.74 -6.58
CA VAL A 315 -64.52 -33.66 -6.02
C VAL A 315 -64.51 -33.34 -4.51
N THR A 316 -65.03 -32.12 -4.21
CA THR A 316 -65.72 -31.60 -2.99
C THR A 316 -64.93 -31.56 -1.68
N GLU A 317 -65.15 -30.62 -0.73
CA GLU A 317 -66.39 -29.96 -0.33
C GLU A 317 -66.11 -28.70 0.52
N TYR A 318 -67.07 -27.78 0.49
CA TYR A 318 -67.19 -26.54 1.27
C TYR A 318 -67.43 -26.80 2.77
N HIS A 319 -67.04 -25.85 3.62
CA HIS A 319 -67.97 -25.34 4.64
C HIS A 319 -67.57 -23.93 5.14
N ASP A 320 -68.53 -23.03 4.99
CA ASP A 320 -68.63 -21.63 5.44
C ASP A 320 -68.53 -21.49 6.98
N ALA A 321 -67.80 -20.49 7.46
CA ALA A 321 -68.28 -19.19 7.96
C ALA A 321 -68.93 -19.23 9.35
N GLU A 322 -68.36 -18.53 10.32
CA GLU A 322 -69.08 -17.56 11.15
C GLU A 322 -68.13 -16.73 12.02
N SER A 323 -68.67 -15.61 12.49
CA SER A 323 -68.01 -14.32 12.64
C SER A 323 -68.30 -13.71 14.03
N VAL A 324 -67.52 -12.66 14.37
CA VAL A 324 -67.85 -11.54 15.31
C VAL A 324 -67.80 -11.89 16.84
N PRO A 325 -67.65 -10.91 17.78
CA PRO A 325 -66.67 -9.81 17.91
C PRO A 325 -66.08 -9.55 19.34
N SER A 326 -65.12 -8.63 19.38
CA SER A 326 -64.91 -7.49 20.31
C SER A 326 -64.88 -7.64 21.87
N SER A 327 -63.77 -7.12 22.40
CA SER A 327 -63.66 -6.04 23.43
C SER A 327 -63.29 -6.37 24.89
N VAL A 328 -62.52 -5.40 25.44
CA VAL A 328 -62.22 -5.07 26.86
C VAL A 328 -61.29 -6.08 27.57
N VAL A 329 -60.20 -5.73 28.27
CA VAL A 329 -59.71 -4.55 29.01
C VAL A 329 -58.19 -4.44 28.80
#